data_AF-A0A6N7WLK9-F1
#
_entry.id   AF-A0A6N7WLK9-F1
#
_cell.length_a   1.000
_cell.length_b   1.000
_cell.length_c   1.000
_cell.angle_alpha   90.00
_cell.angle_beta   90.00
_cell.angle_gamma   90.00
#
_symmetry.space_group_name_H-M   'P 1'
#
loop_
_entity.id
_entity.type
_entity.pdbx_description
1 polymer ?
#
loop_
_entity_poly.entity_id
_entity_poly.type
_entity_poly.pdbx_seq_one_letter_code
_entity_poly.pdbx_strand_id
1 'polypeptide(L)'
;MTEEYWVAVLQEEDRIISNSDRKYRYHCKSLESMSEELAFQERCLYIESDSTSQCEVKDFIDTIQDERLAEALRDLTDRQRQAIMLRFWEGYQCKEIAVILNCSPAAVTLLMQRAFNRLRIYLLGK
;
A
#
# COMPACT_ATOMS: atom_id res chain seq x y z
N MET A 1 -4.24 26.25 -2.49
CA MET A 1 -3.37 25.14 -2.06
C MET A 1 -2.13 25.18 -2.93
N THR A 2 -0.94 25.34 -2.35
CA THR A 2 0.33 25.44 -3.10
C THR A 2 0.92 24.05 -3.35
N GLU A 3 1.79 23.92 -4.34
CA GLU A 3 2.51 22.67 -4.62
C GLU A 3 3.33 22.19 -3.40
N GLU A 4 3.97 23.13 -2.70
CA GLU A 4 4.71 22.89 -1.46
C GLU A 4 3.85 22.26 -0.35
N TYR A 5 2.56 22.61 -0.27
CA TYR A 5 1.63 22.02 0.69
C TYR A 5 1.43 20.53 0.42
N TRP A 6 1.21 20.15 -0.85
CA TRP A 6 0.97 18.75 -1.21
C TRP A 6 2.22 17.89 -1.02
N VAL A 7 3.39 18.43 -1.33
CA VAL A 7 4.67 17.77 -1.07
C VAL A 7 4.85 17.49 0.43
N ALA A 8 4.59 18.47 1.29
CA ALA A 8 4.69 18.29 2.74
C ALA A 8 3.69 17.24 3.26
N VAL A 9 2.46 17.27 2.74
CA VAL A 9 1.41 16.30 3.09
C VAL A 9 1.78 14.87 2.63
N LEU A 10 2.41 14.72 1.46
CA LEU A 10 2.92 13.43 0.99
C LEU A 10 4.02 12.87 1.89
N GLN A 11 5.01 13.70 2.22
CA GLN A 11 6.12 13.30 3.07
C GLN A 11 5.67 12.84 4.46
N GLU A 12 4.70 13.55 5.06
CA GLU A 12 4.18 13.16 6.38
C GLU A 12 3.36 11.86 6.29
N GLU A 13 2.59 11.63 5.24
CA GLU A 13 1.87 10.35 5.06
C GLU A 13 2.84 9.18 4.88
N ASP A 14 3.87 9.33 4.05
CA ASP A 14 4.88 8.28 3.84
C ASP A 14 5.61 7.95 5.15
N ARG A 15 5.89 8.97 5.96
CA ARG A 15 6.44 8.79 7.30
C ARG A 15 5.49 8.00 8.21
N ILE A 16 4.19 8.32 8.24
CA ILE A 16 3.22 7.61 9.08
C ILE A 16 3.08 6.14 8.64
N ILE A 17 3.01 5.90 7.33
CA ILE A 17 2.94 4.56 6.74
C ILE A 17 4.18 3.75 7.12
N SER A 18 5.37 4.32 6.92
CA SER A 18 6.66 3.68 7.23
C SER A 18 6.79 3.32 8.71
N ASN A 19 6.33 4.20 9.62
CA ASN A 19 6.34 3.94 11.05
C ASN A 19 5.38 2.79 11.44
N SER A 20 4.16 2.81 10.90
CA SER A 20 3.18 1.74 11.11
C SER A 20 3.73 0.38 10.69
N ASP A 21 4.33 0.31 9.49
CA ASP A 21 4.98 -0.87 8.95
C ASP A 21 6.15 -1.36 9.80
N ARG A 22 7.01 -0.43 10.25
CA ARG A 22 8.16 -0.77 11.10
C ARG A 22 7.67 -1.41 12.39
N LYS A 23 6.65 -0.84 13.02
CA LYS A 23 6.02 -1.40 14.22
C LYS A 23 5.42 -2.78 13.95
N TYR A 24 4.72 -2.95 12.83
CA TYR A 24 4.13 -4.23 12.44
C TYR A 24 5.19 -5.30 12.20
N ARG A 25 6.27 -4.98 11.45
CA ARG A 25 7.39 -5.90 11.23
C ARG A 25 8.08 -6.33 12.51
N TYR A 26 8.27 -5.44 13.48
CA TYR A 26 8.81 -5.83 14.78
C TYR A 26 7.85 -6.73 15.57
N HIS A 27 6.55 -6.46 15.53
CA HIS A 27 5.55 -7.33 16.15
C HIS A 27 5.56 -8.73 15.53
N CYS A 28 5.58 -8.83 14.19
CA CYS A 28 5.68 -10.12 13.51
C CYS A 28 7.00 -10.81 13.82
N LYS A 29 8.14 -10.11 13.80
CA LYS A 29 9.44 -10.70 14.19
C LYS A 29 9.50 -11.17 15.63
N SER A 30 8.84 -10.46 16.56
CA SER A 30 8.74 -10.90 17.95
C SER A 30 7.91 -12.16 18.09
N LEU A 31 6.80 -12.26 17.35
CA LEU A 31 5.97 -13.47 17.32
C LEU A 31 6.67 -14.61 16.59
N GLU A 32 7.34 -14.33 15.48
CA GLU A 32 8.16 -15.26 14.73
C GLU A 32 9.28 -15.78 15.60
N SER A 33 10.02 -14.94 16.32
CA SER A 33 11.09 -15.38 17.24
C SER A 33 10.58 -16.27 18.38
N MET A 34 9.38 -15.99 18.95
CA MET A 34 8.72 -16.88 19.89
C MET A 34 8.19 -18.17 19.23
N SER A 35 7.77 -18.08 17.96
CA SER A 35 7.31 -19.22 17.18
C SER A 35 8.47 -20.05 16.63
N GLU A 36 9.64 -19.48 16.35
CA GLU A 36 10.88 -20.09 15.86
C GLU A 36 11.48 -20.98 16.94
N GLU A 37 11.34 -20.57 18.21
CA GLU A 37 11.65 -21.40 19.38
C GLU A 37 10.76 -22.66 19.45
N LEU A 38 9.57 -22.63 18.82
CA LEU A 38 8.66 -23.77 18.66
C LEU A 38 8.73 -24.43 17.25
N ALA A 39 9.17 -23.71 16.23
CA ALA A 39 9.11 -24.07 14.81
C ALA A 39 10.46 -24.45 14.19
N PHE A 40 11.56 -24.36 14.96
CA PHE A 40 12.85 -24.98 14.60
C PHE A 40 12.71 -26.49 14.31
N GLN A 41 11.63 -27.12 14.79
CA GLN A 41 11.33 -28.52 14.47
C GLN A 41 10.58 -28.74 13.14
N GLU A 42 9.95 -27.73 12.52
CA GLU A 42 8.84 -28.05 11.60
C GLU A 42 8.88 -27.64 10.13
N ARG A 43 9.70 -26.70 9.59
CA ARG A 43 9.67 -26.49 8.12
C ARG A 43 10.74 -25.54 7.54
N CYS A 44 11.82 -26.12 7.01
CA CYS A 44 12.38 -25.66 5.74
C CYS A 44 11.44 -26.17 4.64
N LEU A 45 10.75 -25.30 3.89
CA LEU A 45 10.18 -25.50 2.53
C LEU A 45 9.08 -24.47 2.24
N TYR A 46 9.39 -23.44 1.41
CA TYR A 46 8.51 -22.69 0.48
C TYR A 46 9.19 -21.33 0.17
N ILE A 47 9.42 -20.81 -1.04
CA ILE A 47 9.34 -21.22 -2.44
C ILE A 47 10.42 -20.38 -3.15
N GLU A 48 11.18 -20.98 -4.05
CA GLU A 48 11.99 -20.26 -5.05
C GLU A 48 11.13 -19.85 -6.25
N SER A 49 11.51 -18.71 -6.82
CA SER A 49 11.26 -18.23 -8.18
C SER A 49 9.86 -17.69 -8.50
N ASP A 50 9.82 -16.39 -8.79
CA ASP A 50 9.37 -15.99 -10.12
C ASP A 50 10.23 -14.84 -10.65
N SER A 51 10.78 -15.04 -11.85
CA SER A 51 11.70 -14.11 -12.49
C SER A 51 10.86 -13.05 -13.18
N THR A 52 10.79 -11.84 -12.63
CA THR A 52 10.01 -10.75 -13.24
C THR A 52 10.65 -10.31 -14.56
N SER A 53 10.09 -10.83 -15.65
CA SER A 53 10.25 -10.28 -16.98
C SER A 53 9.81 -8.81 -16.96
N GLN A 54 10.70 -7.91 -17.37
CA GLN A 54 10.42 -6.48 -17.46
C GLN A 54 9.45 -6.23 -18.63
N CYS A 55 8.16 -6.35 -18.38
CA CYS A 55 7.12 -5.79 -19.24
C CYS A 55 7.06 -4.28 -19.00
N GLU A 56 6.85 -3.47 -20.05
CA GLU A 56 6.51 -2.06 -19.90
C GLU A 56 5.23 -1.95 -19.06
N VAL A 57 5.38 -1.61 -17.77
CA VAL A 57 4.26 -1.50 -16.83
C VAL A 57 3.52 -0.22 -17.19
N LYS A 58 2.51 -0.35 -18.06
CA LYS A 58 1.53 0.70 -18.28
C LYS A 58 0.84 0.96 -16.94
N ASP A 59 0.93 2.19 -16.42
CA ASP A 59 0.31 2.52 -15.15
C ASP A 59 -1.20 2.34 -15.29
N PHE A 60 -1.87 1.73 -14.31
CA PHE A 60 -3.32 1.53 -14.37
C PHE A 60 -4.05 2.88 -14.45
N ILE A 61 -3.41 3.97 -13.98
CA ILE A 61 -3.91 5.33 -14.12
C ILE A 61 -4.16 5.68 -15.60
N ASP A 62 -3.35 5.19 -16.53
CA ASP A 62 -3.50 5.47 -17.96
C ASP A 62 -4.73 4.75 -18.57
N THR A 63 -5.36 3.85 -17.82
CA THR A 63 -6.63 3.20 -18.23
C THR A 63 -7.86 4.03 -17.82
N ILE A 64 -7.66 5.09 -17.03
CA ILE A 64 -8.74 5.92 -16.49
C ILE A 64 -9.08 7.01 -17.50
N GLN A 65 -10.36 7.07 -17.89
CA GLN A 65 -10.85 8.05 -18.88
C GLN A 65 -11.03 9.45 -18.29
N ASP A 66 -11.35 9.55 -16.99
CA ASP A 66 -11.51 10.84 -16.31
C ASP A 66 -10.15 11.42 -15.97
N GLU A 67 -9.73 12.43 -16.73
CA GLU A 67 -8.45 13.13 -16.55
C GLU A 67 -8.29 13.72 -15.15
N ARG A 68 -9.36 14.26 -14.55
CA ARG A 68 -9.29 14.84 -13.20
C ARG A 68 -9.09 13.77 -12.15
N LEU A 69 -9.73 12.62 -12.32
CA LEU A 69 -9.50 11.48 -11.44
C LEU A 69 -8.09 10.92 -11.62
N ALA A 70 -7.60 10.84 -12.85
CA ALA A 70 -6.25 10.37 -13.15
C ALA A 70 -5.19 11.27 -12.51
N GLU A 71 -5.32 12.59 -12.62
CA GLU A 71 -4.48 13.57 -11.92
C GLU A 71 -4.56 13.40 -10.40
N ALA A 72 -5.76 13.30 -9.83
CA ALA A 72 -5.95 13.10 -8.39
C ALA A 72 -5.28 11.81 -7.87
N LEU A 73 -5.25 10.75 -8.67
CA LEU A 73 -4.59 9.48 -8.34
C LEU A 73 -3.06 9.56 -8.48
N ARG A 74 -2.54 10.42 -9.34
CA ARG A 74 -1.09 10.70 -9.43
C ARG A 74 -0.60 11.43 -8.17
N ASP A 75 -1.45 12.25 -7.57
CA ASP A 75 -1.16 12.95 -6.30
C ASP A 75 -1.27 12.07 -5.05
N LEU A 76 -1.69 10.82 -5.17
CA LEU A 76 -1.63 9.85 -4.07
C LEU A 76 -0.21 9.31 -3.90
N THR A 77 0.11 8.84 -2.69
CA THR A 77 1.37 8.11 -2.47
C THR A 77 1.34 6.80 -3.26
N ASP A 78 2.52 6.32 -3.67
CA ASP A 78 2.63 5.06 -4.43
C ASP A 78 1.95 3.90 -3.71
N ARG A 79 1.99 3.89 -2.38
CA ARG A 79 1.36 2.86 -1.58
C ARG A 79 -0.17 2.95 -1.55
N GLN A 80 -0.71 4.17 -1.49
CA GLN A 80 -2.16 4.39 -1.60
C GLN A 80 -2.63 3.96 -2.99
N ARG A 81 -1.86 4.32 -4.03
CA ARG A 81 -2.10 3.97 -5.41
C ARG A 81 -2.08 2.44 -5.62
N GLN A 82 -1.07 1.76 -5.08
CA GLN A 82 -0.94 0.31 -5.12
C GLN A 82 -2.11 -0.40 -4.41
N ALA A 83 -2.56 0.12 -3.26
CA ALA A 83 -3.71 -0.43 -2.57
C ALA A 83 -5.00 -0.32 -3.40
N ILE A 84 -5.22 0.83 -4.06
CA ILE A 84 -6.36 1.05 -4.97
C ILE A 84 -6.29 0.10 -6.17
N MET A 85 -5.13 -0.01 -6.83
CA MET A 85 -4.90 -0.93 -7.94
C MET A 85 -5.23 -2.37 -7.54
N LEU A 86 -4.65 -2.87 -6.44
CA LEU A 86 -4.88 -4.23 -5.95
C LEU A 86 -6.36 -4.49 -5.64
N ARG A 87 -7.08 -3.47 -5.15
CA ARG A 87 -8.49 -3.63 -4.77
C ARG A 87 -9.45 -3.60 -5.95
N PHE A 88 -9.26 -2.68 -6.88
CA PHE A 88 -10.24 -2.37 -7.92
C PHE A 88 -9.88 -2.95 -9.29
N TRP A 89 -8.59 -3.09 -9.61
CA TRP A 89 -8.14 -3.71 -10.86
C TRP A 89 -7.89 -5.21 -10.68
N GLU A 90 -7.23 -5.61 -9.59
CA GLU A 90 -6.87 -7.03 -9.35
C GLU A 90 -7.92 -7.79 -8.51
N GLY A 91 -8.84 -7.09 -7.85
CA GLY A 91 -9.95 -7.69 -7.11
C GLY A 91 -9.62 -8.28 -5.73
N TYR A 92 -8.43 -7.99 -5.17
CA TYR A 92 -8.02 -8.52 -3.87
C TYR A 92 -8.86 -8.00 -2.69
N GLN A 93 -9.01 -8.83 -1.67
CA GLN A 93 -9.61 -8.46 -0.41
C GLN A 93 -8.64 -7.68 0.49
N CYS A 94 -9.15 -6.78 1.34
CA CYS A 94 -8.29 -5.98 2.23
C CYS A 94 -7.34 -6.82 3.10
N LYS A 95 -7.74 -8.05 3.45
CA LYS A 95 -6.89 -9.01 4.19
C LYS A 95 -5.73 -9.53 3.34
N GLU A 96 -5.97 -9.81 2.05
CA GLU A 96 -4.95 -10.29 1.11
C GLU A 96 -3.99 -9.15 0.75
N ILE A 97 -4.53 -7.95 0.51
CA ILE A 97 -3.75 -6.74 0.29
C ILE A 97 -2.82 -6.47 1.49
N ALA A 98 -3.28 -6.72 2.72
CA ALA A 98 -2.45 -6.56 3.92
C ALA A 98 -1.25 -7.49 3.93
N VAL A 99 -1.42 -8.74 3.47
CA VAL A 99 -0.34 -9.70 3.31
C VAL A 99 0.63 -9.23 2.22
N ILE A 100 0.12 -8.84 1.05
CA ILE A 100 0.94 -8.35 -0.08
C ILE A 100 1.77 -7.12 0.32
N LEU A 101 1.15 -6.18 1.03
CA LEU A 101 1.80 -4.95 1.49
C LEU A 101 2.59 -5.15 2.79
N ASN A 102 2.64 -6.37 3.34
CA ASN A 102 3.30 -6.71 4.59
C ASN A 102 2.95 -5.77 5.76
N CYS A 103 1.66 -5.51 5.93
CA CYS A 103 1.12 -4.64 6.98
C CYS A 103 -0.15 -5.23 7.61
N SER A 104 -0.68 -4.59 8.64
CA SER A 104 -1.91 -5.08 9.27
C SER A 104 -3.16 -4.79 8.41
N PRO A 105 -4.23 -5.61 8.48
CA PRO A 105 -5.50 -5.34 7.78
C PRO A 105 -6.13 -3.99 8.16
N ALA A 106 -5.96 -3.57 9.42
CA ALA A 106 -6.39 -2.25 9.88
C ALA A 106 -5.59 -1.13 9.21
N ALA A 107 -4.28 -1.31 9.00
CA ALA A 107 -3.44 -0.35 8.28
C ALA A 107 -3.88 -0.19 6.82
N VAL A 108 -4.24 -1.26 6.12
CA VAL A 108 -4.81 -1.18 4.75
C VAL A 108 -6.13 -0.42 4.74
N THR A 109 -6.99 -0.66 5.73
CA THR A 109 -8.28 0.04 5.84
C THR A 109 -8.07 1.54 6.05
N LEU A 110 -7.14 1.92 6.93
CA LEU A 110 -6.78 3.31 7.16
C LEU A 110 -6.11 3.95 5.93
N LEU A 111 -5.24 3.20 5.25
CA LEU A 111 -4.58 3.63 4.02
C LEU A 111 -5.61 3.97 2.93
N MET A 112 -6.60 3.09 2.74
CA MET A 112 -7.73 3.31 1.83
C MET A 112 -8.57 4.52 2.22
N GLN A 113 -8.92 4.66 3.51
CA GLN A 113 -9.68 5.81 4.00
C GLN A 113 -8.96 7.13 3.75
N ARG A 114 -7.64 7.18 3.99
CA ARG A 114 -6.82 8.38 3.72
C ARG A 114 -6.73 8.69 2.24
N ALA A 115 -6.57 7.66 1.39
CA ALA A 115 -6.58 7.82 -0.05
C ALA A 115 -7.92 8.42 -0.53
N PHE A 116 -9.06 7.87 -0.09
CA PHE A 116 -10.37 8.40 -0.45
C PHE A 116 -10.61 9.81 0.06
N ASN A 117 -10.16 10.13 1.28
CA ASN A 117 -10.26 11.49 1.80
C ASN A 117 -9.48 12.49 0.95
N ARG A 118 -8.28 12.12 0.48
CA ARG A 118 -7.48 12.97 -0.42
C ARG A 118 -8.14 13.15 -1.77
N LEU A 119 -8.59 12.06 -2.40
CA LEU A 119 -9.33 12.13 -3.67
C LEU A 119 -10.57 13.02 -3.52
N ARG A 120 -11.27 12.93 -2.37
CA ARG A 120 -12.42 13.78 -2.09
C ARG A 120 -12.05 15.26 -1.98
N ILE A 121 -10.98 15.59 -1.27
CA ILE A 121 -10.48 16.98 -1.14
C ILE A 121 -10.10 17.53 -2.51
N TYR A 122 -9.37 16.75 -3.31
CA TYR A 122 -8.92 17.16 -4.64
C TYR A 122 -10.09 17.39 -5.60
N LEU A 123 -11.02 16.43 -5.69
CA LEU A 123 -12.13 16.49 -6.65
C LEU A 123 -13.21 17.50 -6.25
N LEU A 124 -13.43 17.73 -4.95
CA LEU A 124 -14.46 18.65 -4.46
C LEU A 124 -13.92 20.05 -4.11
N GLY A 125 -12.60 20.26 -4.15
CA GLY A 125 -11.96 21.54 -3.84
C GLY A 125 -12.27 22.08 -2.43
N LYS A 126 -12.54 21.19 -1.47
CA LYS A 126 -12.92 21.51 -0.09
C LYS A 126 -11.90 21.02 0.92
#